data_AF-A0A7W3VIX2-F1
#
_entry.id   AF-A0A7W3VIX2-F1
#
_cell.length_a   1.000
_cell.length_b   1.000
_cell.length_c   1.000
_cell.angle_alpha   90.00
_cell.angle_beta   90.00
_cell.angle_gamma   90.00
#
_symmetry.space_group_name_H-M   'P 1'
#
loop_
_entity.id
_entity.type
_entity.pdbx_description
1 polymer ?
#
loop_
_entity_poly.entity_id
_entity_poly.type
_entity_poly.pdbx_seq_one_letter_code
_entity_poly.pdbx_strand_id
1 'polypeptide(L)'
;MRRITLSFFSVLLLATTIISCDNKSLNPSKAITAIEAYMETQPIYESTTFTVGETKLRTKKDGELIKQYQQLADDGYLSLSDFSTKKRFLSKDSLWQGTIKLTEKAHPFVLEQKNNKIKIKTIEYLVDKDNGFQLDTKGKKSATATVMLKKSPTPFHFLKEDKSPHTEFITRKFKMKYSEETGWKITK
;
A
#
# COMPACT_ATOMS: atom_id res chain seq x y z
N MET A 1 -16.83 72.82 -41.52
CA MET A 1 -17.61 71.90 -40.66
C MET A 1 -17.13 70.47 -40.94
N ARG A 2 -16.32 69.87 -40.04
CA ARG A 2 -16.71 68.77 -39.12
C ARG A 2 -17.25 67.54 -39.90
N ARG A 3 -16.70 66.31 -39.85
CA ARG A 3 -16.12 65.56 -38.70
C ARG A 3 -15.14 64.44 -39.14
N ILE A 4 -14.25 64.14 -38.21
CA ILE A 4 -13.28 63.04 -38.10
C ILE A 4 -13.97 61.75 -37.60
N THR A 5 -13.49 60.56 -38.00
CA THR A 5 -13.40 59.33 -37.16
C THR A 5 -12.36 58.38 -37.79
N LEU A 6 -11.09 58.37 -37.36
CA LEU A 6 -10.45 57.63 -36.26
C LEU A 6 -10.47 56.08 -36.39
N SER A 7 -9.28 55.57 -36.73
CA SER A 7 -8.70 54.23 -36.58
C SER A 7 -9.01 53.53 -35.26
N PHE A 8 -9.09 52.18 -35.24
CA PHE A 8 -8.66 51.36 -34.08
C PHE A 8 -8.33 49.92 -34.51
N PHE A 9 -7.05 49.69 -34.82
CA PHE A 9 -6.43 48.36 -34.88
C PHE A 9 -6.15 47.92 -33.44
N SER A 10 -7.02 47.07 -32.88
CA SER A 10 -6.90 46.58 -31.50
C SER A 10 -5.92 45.40 -31.45
N VAL A 11 -4.65 45.68 -31.10
CA VAL A 11 -3.67 44.66 -30.70
C VAL A 11 -4.01 44.19 -29.29
N LEU A 12 -4.63 43.01 -29.18
CA LEU A 12 -4.86 42.34 -27.90
C LEU A 12 -3.57 41.59 -27.50
N LEU A 13 -2.76 42.23 -26.66
CA LEU A 13 -1.58 41.62 -26.05
C LEU A 13 -2.04 40.67 -24.93
N LEU A 14 -2.18 39.37 -25.22
CA LEU A 14 -2.34 38.35 -24.17
C LEU A 14 -1.01 38.22 -23.40
N ALA A 15 -0.93 38.86 -22.25
CA ALA A 15 0.11 38.59 -21.27
C ALA A 15 -0.15 37.20 -20.65
N THR A 16 0.45 36.15 -21.22
CA THR A 16 0.59 34.87 -20.54
C THR A 16 1.64 35.03 -19.44
N THR A 17 1.20 35.34 -18.22
CA THR A 17 2.05 35.25 -17.04
C THR A 17 2.44 33.79 -16.83
N ILE A 18 3.65 33.45 -17.24
CA ILE A 18 4.31 32.20 -16.88
C ILE A 18 4.52 32.26 -15.37
N ILE A 19 3.67 31.60 -14.60
CA ILE A 19 3.93 31.33 -13.19
C ILE A 19 5.15 30.40 -13.18
N SER A 20 6.33 30.98 -12.97
CA SER A 20 7.57 30.23 -12.75
C SER A 20 7.45 29.52 -11.41
N CYS A 21 6.85 28.32 -11.42
CA CYS A 21 6.87 27.43 -10.28
C CYS A 21 8.33 27.04 -10.04
N ASP A 22 8.96 27.57 -8.98
CA ASP A 22 10.33 27.23 -8.62
C ASP A 22 10.39 25.75 -8.23
N ASN A 23 10.66 24.89 -9.21
CA ASN A 23 10.74 23.44 -9.02
C ASN A 23 12.00 23.01 -8.24
N LYS A 24 12.96 23.92 -8.05
CA LYS A 24 14.26 23.61 -7.45
C LYS A 24 14.19 23.60 -5.92
N SER A 25 13.43 24.49 -5.31
CA SER A 25 13.21 24.47 -3.86
C SER A 25 12.40 23.24 -3.44
N LEU A 26 12.93 22.48 -2.47
CA LEU A 26 12.23 21.36 -1.85
C LEU A 26 11.55 21.84 -0.57
N ASN A 27 10.24 21.59 -0.48
CA ASN A 27 9.47 21.81 0.73
C ASN A 27 8.77 20.50 1.13
N PRO A 28 8.20 20.40 2.35
CA PRO A 28 7.51 19.21 2.82
C PRO A 28 6.42 18.69 1.87
N SER A 29 5.58 19.57 1.33
CA SER A 29 4.49 19.18 0.42
C SER A 29 5.00 18.53 -0.87
N LYS A 30 6.02 19.13 -1.52
CA LYS A 30 6.68 18.56 -2.70
C LYS A 30 7.34 17.22 -2.39
N ALA A 31 7.97 17.09 -1.22
CA ALA A 31 8.60 15.86 -0.79
C ALA A 31 7.58 14.74 -0.55
N ILE A 32 6.47 15.03 0.15
CA ILE A 32 5.37 14.09 0.37
C ILE A 32 4.79 13.63 -0.97
N THR A 33 4.48 14.57 -1.88
CA THR A 33 3.94 14.24 -3.21
C THR A 33 4.88 13.31 -3.99
N ALA A 34 6.20 13.56 -3.95
CA ALA A 34 7.18 12.70 -4.59
C ALA A 34 7.28 11.30 -3.94
N ILE A 35 7.04 11.19 -2.64
CA ILE A 35 7.00 9.92 -1.91
C ILE A 35 5.71 9.15 -2.23
N GLU A 36 4.57 9.82 -2.30
CA GLU A 36 3.30 9.21 -2.70
C GLU A 36 3.40 8.63 -4.11
N ALA A 37 3.84 9.43 -5.08
CA ALA A 37 4.05 8.97 -6.45
C ALA A 37 5.03 7.79 -6.52
N TYR A 38 6.07 7.79 -5.69
CA TYR A 38 6.97 6.65 -5.57
C TYR A 38 6.26 5.42 -5.01
N MET A 39 5.47 5.56 -3.94
CA MET A 39 4.74 4.45 -3.30
C MET A 39 3.59 3.90 -4.14
N GLU A 40 3.00 4.69 -5.04
CA GLU A 40 2.04 4.20 -6.03
C GLU A 40 2.69 3.21 -7.00
N THR A 41 3.93 3.48 -7.42
CA THR A 41 4.67 2.58 -8.32
C THR A 41 5.42 1.46 -7.59
N GLN A 42 5.81 1.70 -6.33
CA GLN A 42 6.56 0.77 -5.49
C GLN A 42 5.95 0.73 -4.08
N PRO A 43 4.80 0.04 -3.93
CA PRO A 43 4.11 -0.02 -2.65
C PRO A 43 4.96 -0.74 -1.62
N ILE A 44 4.94 -0.21 -0.40
CA ILE A 44 5.61 -0.81 0.74
C ILE A 44 4.57 -1.66 1.47
N TYR A 45 4.89 -2.93 1.71
CA TYR A 45 4.00 -3.86 2.38
C TYR A 45 4.78 -4.95 3.13
N GLU A 46 4.09 -5.60 4.06
CA GLU A 46 4.49 -6.89 4.60
C GLU A 46 3.81 -8.02 3.84
N SER A 47 4.47 -9.18 3.78
CA SER A 47 3.90 -10.36 3.19
C SER A 47 4.27 -11.62 3.95
N THR A 48 3.48 -12.67 3.69
CA THR A 48 3.70 -14.04 4.16
C THR A 48 3.31 -15.03 3.07
N THR A 49 3.61 -16.30 3.29
CA THR A 49 3.16 -17.39 2.43
C THR A 49 1.90 -18.01 3.01
N PHE A 50 0.80 -17.93 2.26
CA PHE A 50 -0.44 -18.61 2.54
C PHE A 50 -0.51 -19.91 1.74
N THR A 51 -0.81 -21.04 2.42
CA THR A 51 -0.94 -22.34 1.74
C THR A 51 -2.42 -22.67 1.55
N VAL A 52 -2.81 -22.91 0.30
CA VAL A 52 -4.18 -23.29 -0.09
C VAL A 52 -4.25 -24.76 -0.52
N GLY A 53 -5.43 -25.24 -0.92
CA GLY A 53 -5.67 -26.62 -1.31
C GLY A 53 -6.17 -27.48 -0.15
N GLU A 54 -5.88 -28.78 -0.20
CA GLU A 54 -6.27 -29.73 0.85
C GLU A 54 -5.68 -29.30 2.20
N THR A 55 -6.58 -29.08 3.16
CA THR A 55 -6.25 -28.55 4.48
C THR A 55 -6.82 -29.48 5.54
N LYS A 56 -6.02 -29.75 6.58
CA LYS A 56 -6.41 -30.55 7.74
C LYS A 56 -5.97 -29.82 9.00
N LEU A 57 -6.92 -29.30 9.76
CA LEU A 57 -6.69 -28.59 11.02
C LEU A 57 -7.32 -29.35 12.18
N ARG A 58 -6.77 -29.17 13.38
CA ARG A 58 -7.31 -29.73 14.61
C ARG A 58 -8.37 -28.77 15.17
N THR A 59 -9.59 -29.24 15.35
CA THR A 59 -10.73 -28.37 15.69
C THR A 59 -10.52 -27.59 16.98
N LYS A 60 -9.95 -28.20 18.02
CA LYS A 60 -9.69 -27.51 19.29
C LYS A 60 -8.40 -26.71 19.26
N LYS A 61 -7.30 -27.33 18.84
CA LYS A 61 -5.98 -26.67 18.85
C LYS A 61 -5.91 -25.48 17.90
N ASP A 62 -6.47 -25.62 16.70
CA ASP A 62 -6.37 -24.63 15.62
C ASP A 62 -7.68 -23.84 15.48
N GLY A 63 -8.52 -23.83 16.53
CA GLY A 63 -9.88 -23.26 16.48
C GLY A 63 -9.91 -21.78 16.11
N GLU A 64 -8.93 -20.99 16.54
CA GLU A 64 -8.83 -19.59 16.16
C GLU A 64 -8.50 -19.41 14.68
N LEU A 65 -7.57 -20.20 14.14
CA LEU A 65 -7.25 -20.20 12.71
C LEU A 65 -8.45 -20.62 11.86
N ILE A 66 -9.21 -21.62 12.31
CA ILE A 66 -10.44 -22.06 11.63
C ILE A 66 -11.46 -20.91 11.59
N LYS A 67 -11.67 -20.19 12.71
CA LYS A 67 -12.55 -19.02 12.73
C LYS A 67 -12.11 -17.94 11.76
N GLN A 68 -10.81 -17.66 11.68
CA GLN A 68 -10.27 -16.67 10.73
C GLN A 68 -10.49 -17.11 9.27
N TYR A 69 -10.34 -18.40 8.95
CA TYR A 69 -10.63 -18.91 7.60
C TYR A 69 -12.12 -18.87 7.27
N GLN A 70 -13.00 -19.15 8.23
CA GLN A 70 -14.43 -19.02 8.07
C GLN A 70 -14.82 -17.55 7.84
N GLN A 71 -14.28 -16.63 8.63
CA GLN A 71 -14.50 -15.19 8.45
C GLN A 71 -14.05 -14.73 7.06
N LEU A 72 -12.87 -15.14 6.60
CA LEU A 72 -12.43 -14.82 5.24
C LEU A 72 -13.34 -15.42 4.16
N ALA A 73 -13.97 -16.55 4.42
CA ALA A 73 -14.92 -17.15 3.49
C ALA A 73 -16.25 -16.39 3.47
N ASP A 74 -16.77 -16.00 4.64
CA ASP A 74 -17.96 -15.16 4.79
C ASP A 74 -17.76 -13.78 4.14
N ASP A 75 -16.56 -13.21 4.30
CA ASP A 75 -16.14 -11.98 3.63
C ASP A 75 -15.85 -12.19 2.13
N GLY A 76 -15.93 -13.42 1.63
CA GLY A 76 -15.80 -13.76 0.22
C GLY A 76 -14.36 -13.76 -0.31
N TYR A 77 -13.34 -13.77 0.53
CA TYR A 77 -11.92 -13.90 0.16
C TYR A 77 -11.47 -15.35 -0.05
N LEU A 78 -12.13 -16.30 0.63
CA LEU A 78 -11.90 -17.73 0.50
C LEU A 78 -13.15 -18.47 0.03
N SER A 79 -12.93 -19.56 -0.68
CA SER A 79 -13.93 -20.61 -0.90
C SER A 79 -13.51 -21.84 -0.12
N LEU A 80 -14.39 -22.32 0.75
CA LEU A 80 -14.20 -23.51 1.56
C LEU A 80 -15.09 -24.63 0.98
N SER A 81 -14.51 -25.62 0.31
CA SER A 81 -15.26 -26.75 -0.26
C SER A 81 -14.98 -28.06 0.50
N ASP A 82 -15.99 -28.93 0.54
CA ASP A 82 -15.88 -30.30 1.05
C ASP A 82 -15.42 -30.40 2.51
N PHE A 83 -15.71 -29.35 3.30
CA PHE A 83 -15.31 -29.31 4.69
C PHE A 83 -16.18 -30.21 5.58
N SER A 84 -15.52 -31.06 6.36
CA SER A 84 -16.15 -31.94 7.33
C SER A 84 -15.33 -32.06 8.60
N THR A 85 -16.00 -32.38 9.71
CA THR A 85 -15.36 -32.65 11.00
C THR A 85 -15.31 -34.15 11.24
N LYS A 86 -14.10 -34.73 11.29
CA LYS A 86 -13.88 -36.16 11.53
C LYS A 86 -13.27 -36.41 12.90
N LYS A 87 -13.88 -37.26 13.71
CA LYS A 87 -13.31 -37.71 14.99
C LYS A 87 -11.99 -38.46 14.73
N ARG A 88 -10.95 -38.13 15.48
CA ARG A 88 -9.69 -38.89 15.46
C ARG A 88 -9.78 -40.04 16.45
N PHE A 89 -9.41 -41.24 16.01
CA PHE A 89 -9.34 -42.41 16.89
C PHE A 89 -8.38 -42.13 18.05
N LEU A 90 -8.83 -42.40 19.29
CA LEU A 90 -8.10 -42.18 20.55
C LEU A 90 -7.75 -40.71 20.90
N SER A 91 -8.24 -39.71 20.15
CA SER A 91 -8.03 -38.30 20.48
C SER A 91 -9.27 -37.65 21.08
N LYS A 92 -9.05 -36.68 21.98
CA LYS A 92 -10.10 -35.76 22.46
C LYS A 92 -10.40 -34.64 21.45
N ASP A 93 -9.70 -34.60 20.32
CA ASP A 93 -9.82 -33.60 19.26
C ASP A 93 -10.24 -34.24 17.93
N SER A 94 -10.87 -33.43 17.08
CA SER A 94 -11.30 -33.80 15.73
C SER A 94 -10.45 -33.11 14.67
N LEU A 95 -10.56 -33.59 13.43
CA LEU A 95 -10.00 -32.92 12.26
C LEU A 95 -11.10 -32.15 11.54
N TRP A 96 -10.87 -30.86 11.34
CA TRP A 96 -11.58 -30.05 10.36
C TRP A 96 -10.80 -30.11 9.05
N GLN A 97 -11.37 -30.72 8.02
CA GLN A 97 -10.67 -31.02 6.78
C GLN A 97 -11.52 -30.76 5.55
N GLY A 98 -10.89 -30.26 4.48
CA GLY A 98 -11.53 -29.89 3.22
C GLY A 98 -10.53 -29.17 2.32
N THR A 99 -11.02 -28.42 1.32
CA THR A 99 -10.18 -27.70 0.36
C THR A 99 -10.40 -26.19 0.47
N ILE A 100 -9.32 -25.44 0.66
CA ILE A 100 -9.31 -23.97 0.65
C ILE A 100 -8.91 -23.48 -0.75
N LYS A 101 -9.66 -22.52 -1.29
CA LYS A 101 -9.31 -21.79 -2.52
C LYS A 101 -9.40 -20.29 -2.28
N LEU A 102 -8.52 -19.52 -2.93
CA LEU A 102 -8.67 -18.06 -3.00
C LEU A 102 -9.75 -17.70 -4.03
N THR A 103 -10.54 -16.69 -3.72
CA THR A 103 -11.50 -16.12 -4.67
C THR A 103 -10.88 -14.95 -5.44
N GLU A 104 -11.60 -14.43 -6.43
CA GLU A 104 -11.22 -13.23 -7.17
C GLU A 104 -11.07 -12.00 -6.25
N LYS A 105 -11.88 -11.91 -5.18
CA LYS A 105 -11.83 -10.80 -4.21
C LYS A 105 -10.47 -10.68 -3.52
N ALA A 106 -9.72 -11.79 -3.41
CA ALA A 106 -8.40 -11.79 -2.80
C ALA A 106 -7.29 -11.27 -3.73
N HIS A 107 -7.54 -11.12 -5.04
CA HIS A 107 -6.54 -10.75 -6.04
C HIS A 107 -5.69 -9.52 -5.67
N PRO A 108 -6.22 -8.40 -5.13
CA PRO A 108 -5.42 -7.22 -4.78
C PRO A 108 -4.31 -7.47 -3.73
N PHE A 109 -4.45 -8.55 -2.96
CA PHE A 109 -3.50 -8.93 -1.91
C PHE A 109 -2.50 -9.98 -2.38
N VAL A 110 -2.75 -10.66 -3.50
CA VAL A 110 -1.87 -11.70 -4.04
C VAL A 110 -0.69 -11.08 -4.77
N LEU A 111 0.52 -11.46 -4.36
CA LEU A 111 1.79 -10.98 -4.95
C LEU A 111 2.38 -12.01 -5.92
N GLU A 112 2.28 -13.28 -5.59
CA GLU A 112 2.86 -14.38 -6.36
C GLU A 112 2.08 -15.67 -6.08
N GLN A 113 1.92 -16.50 -7.10
CA GLN A 113 1.26 -17.80 -6.99
C GLN A 113 2.21 -18.89 -7.49
N LYS A 114 2.57 -19.83 -6.60
CA LYS A 114 3.42 -20.97 -6.94
C LYS A 114 2.80 -22.25 -6.38
N ASN A 115 2.15 -23.02 -7.25
CA ASN A 115 1.37 -24.20 -6.87
C ASN A 115 0.33 -23.85 -5.79
N ASN A 116 0.42 -24.48 -4.63
CA ASN A 116 -0.44 -24.23 -3.48
C ASN A 116 0.11 -23.16 -2.52
N LYS A 117 1.25 -22.54 -2.83
CA LYS A 117 1.88 -21.50 -2.01
C LYS A 117 1.63 -20.13 -2.65
N ILE A 118 0.88 -19.30 -1.94
CA ILE A 118 0.50 -17.98 -2.39
C ILE A 118 1.25 -16.97 -1.53
N LYS A 119 2.03 -16.09 -2.14
CA LYS A 119 2.62 -14.95 -1.43
C LYS A 119 1.54 -13.87 -1.34
N ILE A 120 1.14 -13.51 -0.13
CA ILE A 120 0.04 -12.59 0.11
C ILE A 120 0.48 -11.43 0.99
N LYS A 121 -0.06 -10.24 0.73
CA LYS A 121 0.12 -9.06 1.57
C LYS A 121 -0.58 -9.28 2.91
N THR A 122 0.06 -8.86 3.99
CA THR A 122 -0.49 -8.92 5.36
C THR A 122 -0.76 -7.53 5.92
N ILE A 123 0.13 -6.57 5.66
CA ILE A 123 0.01 -5.18 6.07
C ILE A 123 0.44 -4.31 4.89
N GLU A 124 -0.36 -3.32 4.52
CA GLU A 124 0.02 -2.26 3.58
C GLU A 124 0.39 -1.01 4.37
N TYR A 125 1.33 -0.23 3.82
CA TYR A 125 1.79 1.01 4.47
C TYR A 125 1.34 2.22 3.66
N LEU A 126 0.66 3.15 4.32
CA LEU A 126 0.14 4.37 3.72
C LEU A 126 0.89 5.58 4.27
N VAL A 127 1.14 6.58 3.43
CA VAL A 127 1.75 7.84 3.86
C VAL A 127 0.78 8.57 4.80
N ASP A 128 1.24 8.91 6.00
CA ASP A 128 0.52 9.84 6.87
C ASP A 128 0.85 11.27 6.41
N LYS A 129 -0.15 11.98 5.89
CA LYS A 129 0.00 13.35 5.37
C LYS A 129 0.06 14.39 6.48
N ASP A 130 -0.57 14.07 7.61
CA ASP A 130 -0.86 15.02 8.66
C ASP A 130 0.17 14.94 9.78
N ASN A 131 0.84 13.78 9.94
CA ASN A 131 1.77 13.53 11.03
C ASN A 131 3.15 13.05 10.58
N GLY A 132 4.17 13.41 11.38
CA GLY A 132 5.45 12.69 11.37
C GLY A 132 6.27 12.81 10.08
N PHE A 133 6.43 14.04 9.57
CA PHE A 133 7.32 14.34 8.44
C PHE A 133 8.53 15.17 8.89
N GLN A 134 9.73 14.71 8.54
CA GLN A 134 10.98 15.45 8.76
C GLN A 134 11.79 15.49 7.48
N LEU A 135 12.22 16.68 7.06
CA LEU A 135 13.04 16.86 5.87
C LEU A 135 14.42 17.40 6.25
N ASP A 136 15.45 16.64 5.91
CA ASP A 136 16.85 17.03 6.05
C ASP A 136 17.44 17.27 4.66
N THR A 137 17.71 18.53 4.31
CA THR A 137 18.32 18.91 3.04
C THR A 137 19.85 18.87 3.14
N LYS A 138 20.48 18.00 2.36
CA LYS A 138 21.94 17.91 2.24
C LYS A 138 22.38 18.67 0.98
N GLY A 139 22.55 19.98 1.13
CA GLY A 139 22.90 20.88 0.03
C GLY A 139 21.73 21.14 -0.94
N LYS A 140 22.05 21.58 -2.18
CA LYS A 140 21.03 22.09 -3.13
C LYS A 140 20.35 21.03 -3.99
N LYS A 141 20.87 19.81 -4.06
CA LYS A 141 20.38 18.75 -4.97
C LYS A 141 20.09 17.41 -4.28
N SER A 142 20.22 17.32 -2.96
CA SER A 142 19.94 16.09 -2.23
C SER A 142 19.23 16.36 -0.90
N ALA A 143 18.34 15.45 -0.53
CA ALA A 143 17.61 15.52 0.72
C ALA A 143 17.28 14.11 1.24
N THR A 144 16.98 14.01 2.53
CA THR A 144 16.42 12.82 3.16
C THR A 144 15.10 13.20 3.82
N ALA A 145 14.01 12.60 3.35
CA ALA A 145 12.70 12.73 3.96
C ALA A 145 12.46 11.52 4.88
N THR A 146 12.17 11.78 6.14
CA THR A 146 11.74 10.78 7.11
C THR A 146 10.24 10.92 7.28
N VAL A 147 9.50 9.85 6.97
CA VAL A 147 8.04 9.86 6.91
C VAL A 147 7.49 8.76 7.80
N MET A 148 6.43 9.09 8.52
CA MET A 148 5.58 8.15 9.21
C MET A 148 4.65 7.46 8.21
N LEU A 149 4.72 6.13 8.17
CA LEU A 149 3.81 5.32 7.38
C LEU A 149 2.83 4.61 8.31
N LYS A 150 1.54 4.89 8.14
CA LYS A 150 0.47 4.24 8.87
C LYS A 150 0.31 2.79 8.40
N LYS A 151 0.12 1.87 9.34
CA LYS A 151 -0.21 0.48 9.04
C LYS A 151 -1.67 0.36 8.62
N SER A 152 -1.90 -0.33 7.53
CA SER A 152 -3.21 -0.73 7.04
C SER A 152 -3.25 -2.25 6.97
N PRO A 153 -3.70 -2.94 8.05
CA PRO A 153 -3.83 -4.39 8.05
C PRO A 153 -4.76 -4.87 6.95
N THR A 154 -4.36 -5.92 6.23
CA THR A 154 -5.21 -6.59 5.24
C THR A 154 -6.09 -7.64 5.93
N PRO A 155 -7.11 -8.20 5.24
CA PRO A 155 -7.86 -9.35 5.76
C PRO A 155 -6.96 -10.54 6.14
N PHE A 156 -5.78 -10.65 5.52
CA PHE A 156 -4.82 -11.74 5.73
C PHE A 156 -3.77 -11.46 6.81
N HIS A 157 -3.88 -10.35 7.55
CA HIS A 157 -2.87 -9.96 8.54
C HIS A 157 -2.64 -11.03 9.62
N PHE A 158 -3.68 -11.77 10.01
CA PHE A 158 -3.56 -12.83 11.04
C PHE A 158 -2.62 -13.98 10.65
N LEU A 159 -2.27 -14.14 9.36
CA LEU A 159 -1.37 -15.19 8.89
C LEU A 159 0.09 -14.98 9.33
N LYS A 160 0.43 -13.80 9.86
CA LYS A 160 1.76 -13.48 10.34
C LYS A 160 1.70 -12.41 11.41
N GLU A 161 2.42 -12.61 12.49
CA GLU A 161 2.59 -11.57 13.51
C GLU A 161 3.17 -10.28 12.91
N ASP A 162 2.59 -9.15 13.31
CA ASP A 162 3.14 -7.83 13.01
C ASP A 162 4.54 -7.73 13.62
N LYS A 163 5.52 -7.25 12.84
CA LYS A 163 6.90 -7.05 13.31
C LYS A 163 7.03 -5.98 14.39
N SER A 164 6.02 -5.12 14.51
CA SER A 164 6.00 -3.98 15.42
C SER A 164 4.63 -3.82 16.08
N PRO A 165 4.12 -4.84 16.79
CA PRO A 165 2.72 -4.93 17.21
C PRO A 165 2.30 -3.83 18.20
N HIS A 166 3.26 -3.16 18.83
CA HIS A 166 3.03 -2.09 19.80
C HIS A 166 3.03 -0.68 19.17
N THR A 167 3.05 -0.58 17.83
CA THR A 167 2.96 0.69 17.11
C THR A 167 1.95 0.61 15.98
N GLU A 168 1.22 1.70 15.73
CA GLU A 168 0.28 1.80 14.61
C GLU A 168 0.94 2.26 13.30
N PHE A 169 2.23 2.61 13.38
CA PHE A 169 3.01 3.16 12.27
C PHE A 169 4.43 2.60 12.25
N ILE A 170 5.13 2.85 11.15
CA ILE A 170 6.58 2.72 11.03
C ILE A 170 7.18 4.03 10.54
N THR A 171 8.46 4.23 10.79
CA THR A 171 9.19 5.39 10.24
C THR A 171 10.09 4.92 9.11
N ARG A 172 9.99 5.55 7.93
CA ARG A 172 10.83 5.25 6.77
C ARG A 172 11.56 6.48 6.27
N LYS A 173 12.84 6.29 5.92
CA LYS A 173 13.68 7.30 5.28
C LYS A 173 13.71 7.10 3.78
N PHE A 174 13.42 8.16 3.04
CA PHE A 174 13.48 8.24 1.59
C PHE A 174 14.59 9.23 1.21
N LYS A 175 15.56 8.74 0.43
CA LYS A 175 16.59 9.61 -0.14
C LYS A 175 16.03 10.25 -1.41
N MET A 176 16.25 11.55 -1.56
CA MET A 176 15.75 12.32 -2.67
C MET A 176 16.91 12.99 -3.40
N LYS A 177 16.85 13.03 -4.74
CA LYS A 177 17.76 13.83 -5.57
C LYS A 177 16.97 14.69 -6.54
N TYR A 178 17.49 15.89 -6.78
CA TYR A 178 16.97 16.81 -7.78
C TYR A 178 17.64 16.56 -9.14
N SER A 179 16.83 16.46 -10.19
CA SER A 179 17.24 16.53 -11.59
C SER A 179 16.55 17.71 -12.27
N GLU A 180 17.25 18.40 -13.16
CA GLU A 180 16.69 19.54 -13.90
C GLU A 180 15.60 19.11 -14.89
N GLU A 181 15.68 17.88 -15.40
CA GLU A 181 14.72 17.33 -16.36
C GLU A 181 13.43 16.82 -15.69
N THR A 182 13.54 16.29 -14.47
CA THR A 182 12.45 15.50 -13.87
C THR A 182 12.09 15.89 -12.44
N GLY A 183 12.70 16.95 -11.90
CA GLY A 183 12.45 17.45 -10.55
C GLY A 183 13.03 16.56 -9.45
N TRP A 184 12.44 16.64 -8.26
CA TRP A 184 12.82 15.83 -7.10
C TRP A 184 12.26 14.42 -7.21
N LYS A 185 13.12 13.41 -7.10
CA LYS A 185 12.75 11.99 -7.15
C LYS A 185 13.35 11.20 -6.01
N ILE A 186 12.66 10.13 -5.64
CA ILE A 186 13.17 9.13 -4.69
C ILE A 186 14.26 8.30 -5.37
N THR A 187 15.38 8.12 -4.67
CA THR A 187 16.51 7.31 -5.11
C THR A 187 16.73 6.17 -4.12
N LYS A 188 16.98 4.97 -4.64
CA LYS A 188 17.26 3.77 -3.86
C LYS A 188 18.58 3.88 -3.07
#